data_AF-A0AAJ4DXV3-F1
#
_entry.id   AF-A0AAJ4DXV3-F1
#
_cell.length_a   1.000
_cell.length_b   1.000
_cell.length_c   1.000
_cell.angle_alpha   90.00
_cell.angle_beta   90.00
_cell.angle_gamma   90.00
#
_symmetry.space_group_name_H-M   'P 1'
#
loop_
_entity.id
_entity.type
_entity.pdbx_description
1 polymer ?
#
loop_
_entity_poly.entity_id
_entity_poly.type
_entity_poly.pdbx_seq_one_letter_code
_entity_poly.pdbx_strand_id
1 'polypeptide(L)'
;MTLNTSRKQVPASAKVLHKLAPNWRYANHILNFGCGRFPDLTKEYLTNYHNQIMSVTNYDPNSKDEDVIKDINAIDASQKRFCVVLCANVLNVCKDLDSALDDLAKLDFDCAVIQIYEGNQTGNGRKTRDGYQRNERVAAYMPPVLNRFGKFDVTLHRSFKVITIIKGRKFYEQEAEALEG
;
A
#
# COMPACT_ATOMS: atom_id res chain seq x y z
N MET A 1 4.67 -10.98 1.81
CA MET A 1 5.17 -10.41 0.57
C MET A 1 6.05 -9.20 0.88
N THR A 2 7.33 -9.46 1.08
CA THR A 2 8.47 -8.54 0.92
C THR A 2 9.74 -9.40 0.81
N LEU A 3 10.86 -8.81 0.41
CA LEU A 3 12.18 -9.41 0.63
C LEU A 3 12.58 -9.16 2.08
N ASN A 4 13.29 -10.10 2.71
CA ASN A 4 13.88 -9.93 4.04
C ASN A 4 15.02 -8.89 3.99
N THR A 5 14.69 -7.63 3.72
CA THR A 5 15.68 -6.56 3.64
C THR A 5 16.30 -6.38 5.03
N SER A 6 17.63 -6.46 5.11
CA SER A 6 18.37 -6.32 6.37
C SER A 6 18.46 -4.87 6.87
N ARG A 7 18.03 -3.88 6.07
CA ARG A 7 18.14 -2.46 6.40
C ARG A 7 16.96 -2.00 7.26
N LYS A 8 17.27 -1.52 8.47
CA LYS A 8 16.33 -0.87 9.38
C LYS A 8 15.97 0.51 8.83
N GLN A 9 14.83 0.65 8.16
CA GLN A 9 14.39 1.89 7.54
C GLN A 9 12.87 2.09 7.62
N VAL A 10 12.43 3.33 7.84
CA VAL A 10 11.03 3.71 7.71
C VAL A 10 10.57 3.52 6.25
N PRO A 11 9.39 2.92 6.01
CA PRO A 11 8.87 2.73 4.65
C PRO A 11 8.78 4.04 3.87
N ALA A 12 9.16 4.00 2.59
CA ALA A 12 9.15 5.19 1.75
C ALA A 12 7.73 5.71 1.50
N SER A 13 6.70 4.84 1.47
CA SER A 13 5.29 5.24 1.41
C SER A 13 4.88 6.11 2.61
N ALA A 14 5.35 5.80 3.83
CA ALA A 14 5.10 6.61 5.02
C ALA A 14 5.73 8.01 4.91
N LYS A 15 6.95 8.10 4.36
CA LYS A 15 7.68 9.37 4.21
C LYS A 15 7.05 10.33 3.20
N VAL A 16 6.37 9.81 2.19
CA VAL A 16 5.74 10.63 1.13
C VAL A 16 4.27 10.92 1.38
N LEU A 17 3.65 10.24 2.37
CA LEU A 17 2.23 10.37 2.68
C LEU A 17 1.80 11.83 2.87
N HIS A 18 2.60 12.63 3.61
CA HIS A 18 2.31 14.05 3.84
C HIS A 18 2.28 14.94 2.61
N LYS A 19 2.92 14.51 1.53
CA LYS A 19 2.95 15.26 0.27
C LYS A 19 1.78 14.90 -0.63
N LEU A 20 1.19 13.73 -0.43
CA LEU A 20 0.27 13.11 -1.39
C LEU A 20 -1.18 13.03 -0.90
N ALA A 21 -1.39 13.02 0.41
CA ALA A 21 -2.72 12.89 1.00
C ALA A 21 -2.91 13.97 2.07
N PRO A 22 -3.15 15.25 1.75
CA PRO A 22 -3.11 16.36 2.72
C PRO A 22 -4.02 16.20 3.95
N ASN A 23 -5.11 15.44 3.85
CA ASN A 23 -6.02 15.15 4.97
C ASN A 23 -5.61 13.95 5.85
N TRP A 24 -4.49 13.29 5.54
CA TRP A 24 -4.00 12.10 6.27
C TRP A 24 -3.63 12.36 7.73
N ARG A 25 -3.41 13.63 8.13
CA ARG A 25 -3.08 14.00 9.52
C ARG A 25 -4.14 13.59 10.54
N TYR A 26 -5.34 13.26 10.08
CA TYR A 26 -6.45 12.75 10.90
C TYR A 26 -6.60 11.23 10.82
N ALA A 27 -5.78 10.54 10.04
CA ALA A 27 -5.81 9.09 9.94
C ALA A 27 -5.39 8.47 11.27
N ASN A 28 -6.23 7.62 11.84
CA ASN A 28 -5.95 6.92 13.09
C ASN A 28 -5.64 5.43 12.87
N HIS A 29 -6.21 4.83 11.82
CA HIS A 29 -6.10 3.41 11.51
C HIS A 29 -5.34 3.21 10.20
N ILE A 30 -4.15 2.62 10.28
CA ILE A 30 -3.23 2.45 9.17
C ILE A 30 -2.94 0.97 8.99
N LEU A 31 -2.93 0.51 7.74
CA LEU A 31 -2.38 -0.78 7.37
C LEU A 31 -0.99 -0.59 6.76
N ASN A 32 0.00 -1.29 7.30
CA ASN A 32 1.33 -1.42 6.71
C ASN A 32 1.37 -2.73 5.90
N PHE A 33 1.04 -2.64 4.61
CA PHE A 33 0.94 -3.76 3.69
C PHE A 33 2.31 -4.16 3.15
N GLY A 34 2.72 -5.39 3.42
CA GLY A 34 4.09 -5.86 3.22
C GLY A 34 5.05 -5.12 4.13
N CYS A 35 4.84 -5.22 5.45
CA CYS A 35 5.61 -4.47 6.45
C CYS A 35 7.11 -4.84 6.52
N GLY A 36 7.48 -6.02 6.01
CA GLY A 36 8.84 -6.52 6.08
C GLY A 36 9.32 -6.78 7.51
N ARG A 37 10.64 -6.70 7.71
CA ARG A 37 11.31 -7.15 8.94
C ARG A 37 11.17 -6.20 10.14
N PHE A 38 10.92 -4.91 9.90
CA PHE A 38 10.93 -3.88 10.94
C PHE A 38 9.59 -3.14 11.01
N PRO A 39 8.48 -3.84 11.30
CA PRO A 39 7.14 -3.28 11.26
C PRO A 39 6.94 -2.06 12.18
N ASP A 40 7.60 -2.06 13.35
CA ASP A 40 7.44 -1.01 14.37
C ASP A 40 7.89 0.38 13.92
N LEU A 41 8.83 0.45 12.97
CA LEU A 41 9.36 1.72 12.48
C LEU A 41 8.29 2.59 11.82
N THR A 42 7.28 1.96 11.22
CA THR A 42 6.15 2.68 10.63
C THR A 42 5.36 3.39 11.73
N LYS A 43 5.02 2.66 12.80
CA LYS A 43 4.25 3.20 13.92
C LYS A 43 5.00 4.33 14.64
N GLU A 44 6.28 4.11 14.94
CA GLU A 44 7.14 5.09 15.59
C GLU A 44 7.24 6.37 14.75
N TYR A 45 7.53 6.24 13.45
CA TYR A 45 7.67 7.38 12.56
C TYR A 45 6.38 8.20 12.44
N LEU A 46 5.24 7.53 12.21
CA LEU A 46 3.97 8.22 12.04
C LEU A 46 3.53 8.91 13.34
N THR A 47 3.74 8.26 14.50
CA THR A 47 3.41 8.82 15.82
C THR A 47 4.23 10.07 16.10
N ASN A 48 5.54 10.00 15.88
CA ASN A 48 6.46 11.12 16.12
C ASN A 48 6.23 12.28 15.15
N TYR A 49 5.95 11.98 13.86
CA TYR A 49 5.69 13.03 12.87
C TYR A 49 4.42 13.83 13.17
N HIS A 50 3.39 13.19 13.75
CA HIS A 50 2.11 13.84 14.05
C HIS A 50 1.92 14.31 15.48
N ASN A 51 2.79 13.91 16.40
CA ASN A 51 2.56 14.08 17.83
C ASN A 51 1.19 13.50 18.26
N GLN A 52 0.82 12.35 17.68
CA GLN A 52 -0.44 11.64 17.93
C GLN A 52 -0.20 10.13 17.87
N ILE A 53 -0.80 9.36 18.79
CA ILE A 53 -0.72 7.90 18.77
C ILE A 53 -1.49 7.36 17.56
N MET A 54 -0.79 6.60 16.72
CA MET A 54 -1.34 5.95 15.53
C MET A 54 -1.58 4.46 15.78
N SER A 55 -2.70 3.92 15.29
CA SER A 55 -2.95 2.48 15.24
C SER A 55 -2.44 1.93 13.91
N VAL A 56 -1.36 1.15 13.96
CA VAL A 56 -0.77 0.52 12.77
C VAL A 56 -0.96 -0.99 12.85
N THR A 57 -1.76 -1.53 11.94
CA THR A 57 -1.86 -2.98 11.68
C THR A 57 -0.78 -3.36 10.68
N ASN A 58 0.00 -4.40 10.96
CA ASN A 58 1.06 -4.87 10.08
C ASN A 58 0.61 -6.16 9.38
N TYR A 59 0.76 -6.21 8.07
CA TYR A 59 0.47 -7.38 7.25
C TYR A 59 1.68 -7.75 6.40
N ASP A 60 2.11 -9.01 6.48
CA ASP A 60 3.09 -9.58 5.55
C ASP A 60 3.01 -11.12 5.60
N PRO A 61 2.60 -11.81 4.52
CA PRO A 61 2.46 -13.27 4.51
C PRO A 61 3.79 -14.02 4.66
N ASN A 62 4.93 -13.33 4.52
CA ASN A 62 6.25 -13.91 4.69
C ASN A 62 6.87 -13.59 6.06
N SER A 63 6.16 -12.86 6.92
CA SER A 63 6.69 -12.47 8.22
C SER A 63 6.90 -13.69 9.12
N LYS A 64 7.99 -13.63 9.90
CA LYS A 64 8.25 -14.58 11.00
C LYS A 64 7.77 -14.05 12.35
N ASP A 65 7.42 -12.77 12.40
CA ASP A 65 6.88 -12.12 13.58
C ASP A 65 5.47 -12.65 13.88
N GLU A 66 5.15 -12.86 15.15
CA GLU A 66 3.83 -13.35 15.61
C GLU A 66 2.79 -12.24 15.62
N ASP A 67 3.21 -10.98 15.84
CA ASP A 67 2.33 -9.82 15.89
C ASP A 67 1.95 -9.27 14.49
N VAL A 68 2.49 -9.88 13.44
CA VAL A 68 2.20 -9.54 12.04
C VAL A 68 1.15 -10.48 11.47
N ILE A 69 0.11 -9.90 10.87
CA ILE A 69 -0.93 -10.65 10.17
C ILE A 69 -0.33 -11.30 8.92
N LYS A 70 -0.52 -12.61 8.77
CA LYS A 70 0.03 -13.40 7.66
C LYS A 70 -1.03 -13.79 6.62
N ASP A 71 -2.28 -13.91 7.03
CA ASP A 71 -3.41 -14.15 6.13
C ASP A 71 -4.22 -12.87 5.97
N ILE A 72 -4.40 -12.41 4.73
CA ILE A 72 -5.16 -11.19 4.44
C ILE A 72 -6.63 -11.35 4.87
N ASN A 73 -7.17 -12.57 4.83
CA ASN A 73 -8.55 -12.85 5.21
C ASN A 73 -8.78 -12.75 6.72
N ALA A 74 -7.71 -12.74 7.53
CA ALA A 74 -7.80 -12.45 8.96
C ALA A 74 -8.01 -10.95 9.25
N ILE A 75 -7.89 -10.10 8.23
CA ILE A 75 -8.25 -8.69 8.31
C ILE A 75 -9.76 -8.59 8.09
N ASP A 76 -10.52 -8.53 9.18
CA ASP A 76 -11.97 -8.36 9.13
C ASP A 76 -12.35 -7.00 8.52
N ALA A 77 -12.75 -7.04 7.25
CA ALA A 77 -13.16 -5.86 6.48
C ALA A 77 -14.41 -5.18 7.05
N SER A 78 -15.25 -5.89 7.80
CA SER A 78 -16.46 -5.33 8.44
C SER A 78 -16.15 -4.55 9.72
N GLN A 79 -14.98 -4.78 10.32
CA GLN A 79 -14.56 -4.15 11.59
C GLN A 79 -13.37 -3.19 11.41
N LYS A 80 -12.63 -3.27 10.30
CA LYS A 80 -11.37 -2.54 10.11
C LYS A 80 -11.30 -1.87 8.75
N ARG A 81 -12.06 -0.78 8.59
CA ARG A 81 -11.77 0.20 7.53
C ARG A 81 -10.49 0.96 7.88
N PHE A 82 -9.52 0.97 6.96
CA PHE A 82 -8.27 1.70 7.14
C PHE A 82 -8.36 3.10 6.55
N CYS A 83 -7.95 4.12 7.30
CA CYS A 83 -7.81 5.46 6.74
C CYS A 83 -6.72 5.48 5.66
N VAL A 84 -5.61 4.78 5.92
CA VAL A 84 -4.47 4.71 5.00
C VAL A 84 -3.92 3.29 4.92
N VAL A 85 -3.73 2.79 3.70
CA VAL A 85 -2.91 1.62 3.40
C VAL A 85 -1.56 2.08 2.86
N LEU A 86 -0.48 1.65 3.49
CA LEU A 86 0.89 1.91 3.08
C LEU A 86 1.46 0.67 2.43
N CYS A 87 1.81 0.75 1.14
CA CYS A 87 2.37 -0.35 0.37
C CYS A 87 3.72 0.09 -0.22
N ALA A 88 4.81 -0.15 0.52
CA ALA A 88 6.15 0.28 0.11
C ALA A 88 6.90 -0.84 -0.63
N ASN A 89 7.11 -0.67 -1.93
CA ASN A 89 7.92 -1.55 -2.79
C ASN A 89 7.41 -2.99 -2.92
N VAL A 90 6.24 -3.32 -2.36
CA VAL A 90 5.71 -4.68 -2.38
C VAL A 90 5.52 -5.16 -3.81
N LEU A 91 4.90 -4.35 -4.66
CA LEU A 91 4.65 -4.69 -6.07
C LEU A 91 5.95 -4.85 -6.90
N ASN A 92 7.06 -4.29 -6.45
CA ASN A 92 8.36 -4.49 -7.11
C ASN A 92 9.00 -5.83 -6.78
N VAL A 93 8.70 -6.39 -5.61
CA VAL A 93 9.43 -7.53 -5.05
C VAL A 93 8.57 -8.77 -4.83
N CYS A 94 7.25 -8.64 -5.00
CA CYS A 94 6.34 -9.76 -5.01
C CYS A 94 6.70 -10.77 -6.10
N LYS A 95 6.55 -12.06 -5.79
CA LYS A 95 6.66 -13.12 -6.79
C LYS A 95 5.50 -13.03 -7.79
N ASP A 96 4.29 -12.84 -7.25
CA ASP A 96 3.06 -12.72 -8.00
C ASP A 96 2.48 -11.31 -7.80
N LEU A 97 2.40 -10.55 -8.90
CA LEU A 97 1.89 -9.18 -8.89
C LEU A 97 0.36 -9.16 -8.80
N ASP A 98 -0.30 -10.09 -9.47
CA ASP A 98 -1.76 -10.16 -9.53
C ASP A 98 -2.32 -10.52 -8.17
N SER A 99 -1.76 -11.54 -7.51
CA SER A 99 -2.15 -11.91 -6.15
C SER A 99 -1.96 -10.76 -5.15
N ALA A 100 -0.86 -9.99 -5.26
CA ALA A 100 -0.62 -8.85 -4.37
C ALA A 100 -1.67 -7.74 -4.55
N LEU A 101 -2.07 -7.49 -5.79
CA LEU A 101 -3.09 -6.50 -6.13
C LEU A 101 -4.49 -6.98 -5.76
N ASP A 102 -4.78 -8.28 -5.91
CA ASP A 102 -6.04 -8.89 -5.46
C ASP A 102 -6.20 -8.76 -3.94
N ASP A 103 -5.13 -9.01 -3.20
CA ASP A 103 -5.14 -8.83 -1.74
C ASP A 103 -5.32 -7.37 -1.34
N LEU A 104 -4.70 -6.42 -2.07
CA LEU A 104 -4.97 -4.99 -1.86
C LEU A 104 -6.42 -4.62 -2.18
N ALA A 105 -7.02 -5.21 -3.22
CA ALA A 105 -8.37 -4.88 -3.67
C ALA A 105 -9.45 -5.32 -2.67
N LYS A 106 -9.22 -6.43 -1.96
CA LYS A 106 -10.12 -6.95 -0.89
C LYS A 106 -10.23 -6.03 0.33
N LEU A 107 -9.26 -5.15 0.55
CA LEU A 107 -9.21 -4.29 1.73
C LEU A 107 -10.22 -3.14 1.64
N ASP A 108 -10.83 -2.82 2.78
CA ASP A 108 -11.62 -1.61 2.93
C ASP A 108 -10.75 -0.44 3.44
N PHE A 109 -10.62 0.61 2.62
CA PHE A 109 -9.78 1.75 2.95
C PHE A 109 -10.24 3.06 2.29
N ASP A 110 -9.82 4.20 2.84
CA ASP A 110 -10.05 5.52 2.23
C ASP A 110 -8.95 5.86 1.21
N CYS A 111 -7.68 5.64 1.58
CA CYS A 111 -6.52 5.93 0.74
C CYS A 111 -5.50 4.79 0.77
N ALA A 112 -4.95 4.40 -0.38
CA ALA A 112 -3.75 3.57 -0.47
C ALA A 112 -2.61 4.35 -1.12
N VAL A 113 -1.41 4.25 -0.54
CA VAL A 113 -0.17 4.84 -1.06
C VAL A 113 0.78 3.71 -1.44
N ILE A 114 0.87 3.44 -2.74
CA ILE A 114 1.71 2.39 -3.32
C ILE A 114 2.99 3.04 -3.85
N GLN A 115 4.10 2.84 -3.15
CA GLN A 115 5.39 3.37 -3.57
C GLN A 115 6.18 2.29 -4.34
N ILE A 116 6.72 2.66 -5.49
CA ILE A 116 7.47 1.78 -6.39
C ILE A 116 8.95 2.14 -6.37
N TYR A 117 9.81 1.14 -6.10
CA TYR A 117 11.27 1.28 -6.23
C TYR A 117 11.71 0.75 -7.59
N GLU A 118 11.90 1.68 -8.51
CA GLU A 118 12.24 1.40 -9.91
C GLU A 118 13.65 0.83 -10.11
N GLY A 119 14.46 0.70 -9.05
CA GLY A 119 15.80 0.11 -9.12
C GLY A 119 16.69 0.83 -10.14
N ASN A 120 17.20 0.08 -11.12
CA ASN A 120 18.01 0.59 -12.23
C ASN A 120 17.18 1.00 -13.47
N GLN A 121 15.84 0.97 -13.38
CA GLN A 121 14.91 1.44 -14.41
C GLN A 121 15.02 0.76 -15.77
N THR A 122 15.59 -0.45 -15.84
CA THR A 122 15.72 -1.20 -17.09
C THR A 122 14.40 -1.81 -17.55
N GLY A 123 13.41 -1.92 -16.67
CA GLY A 123 12.19 -2.69 -16.91
C GLY A 123 12.39 -4.21 -16.88
N ASN A 124 13.64 -4.67 -16.69
CA ASN A 124 13.97 -6.09 -16.67
C ASN A 124 14.15 -6.55 -15.23
N GLY A 125 13.26 -7.44 -14.81
CA GLY A 125 13.33 -8.01 -13.48
C GLY A 125 14.54 -8.91 -13.31
N ARG A 126 15.15 -8.85 -12.12
CA ARG A 126 16.37 -9.61 -11.81
C ARG A 126 16.35 -10.19 -10.41
N LYS A 127 17.09 -11.27 -10.22
CA LYS A 127 17.42 -11.78 -8.90
C LYS A 127 18.39 -10.80 -8.22
N THR A 128 18.07 -10.40 -7.01
CA THR A 128 18.92 -9.65 -6.09
C THR A 128 19.42 -10.58 -4.99
N ARG A 129 20.35 -10.12 -4.16
CA ARG A 129 20.82 -10.89 -2.99
C ARG A 129 19.66 -11.33 -2.09
N ASP A 130 18.66 -10.47 -1.96
CA ASP A 130 17.57 -10.64 -0.99
C ASP A 130 16.28 -11.19 -1.65
N GLY A 131 16.27 -11.43 -2.97
CA GLY A 131 15.17 -12.07 -3.70
C GLY A 131 15.02 -11.66 -5.17
N TYR A 132 13.84 -11.25 -5.61
CA TYR A 132 13.58 -10.77 -6.98
C TYR A 132 13.10 -9.32 -6.96
N GLN A 133 13.46 -8.56 -7.99
CA GLN A 133 12.99 -7.18 -8.18
C GLN A 133 12.71 -6.91 -9.66
N ARG A 134 11.52 -6.37 -9.99
CA ARG A 134 11.08 -6.09 -11.37
C ARG A 134 11.85 -4.96 -12.09
N ASN A 135 12.35 -3.96 -11.37
CA ASN A 135 13.00 -2.75 -11.93
C ASN A 135 12.16 -1.98 -12.97
N GLU A 136 10.85 -2.17 -12.95
CA GLU A 136 9.91 -1.45 -13.79
C GLU A 136 9.66 -0.03 -13.25
N ARG A 137 9.36 0.89 -14.17
CA ARG A 137 8.94 2.24 -13.81
C ARG A 137 7.55 2.21 -13.18
N VAL A 138 7.23 3.18 -12.31
CA VAL A 138 5.92 3.27 -11.65
C VAL A 138 4.75 3.25 -12.65
N ALA A 139 4.93 3.82 -13.84
CA ALA A 139 3.89 3.84 -14.88
C ALA A 139 3.53 2.46 -15.44
N ALA A 140 4.44 1.48 -15.38
CA ALA A 140 4.18 0.12 -15.84
C ALA A 140 3.15 -0.61 -14.96
N TYR A 141 2.98 -0.16 -13.71
CA TYR A 141 2.01 -0.71 -12.77
C TYR A 141 0.60 -0.16 -12.98
N MET A 142 0.41 0.88 -13.79
CA MET A 142 -0.91 1.47 -13.99
C MET A 142 -1.93 0.51 -14.62
N PRO A 143 -1.62 -0.21 -15.73
CA PRO A 143 -2.57 -1.17 -16.28
C PRO A 143 -3.05 -2.25 -15.29
N PRO A 144 -2.17 -2.99 -14.58
CA PRO A 144 -2.64 -4.02 -13.65
C PRO A 144 -3.36 -3.44 -12.42
N VAL A 145 -3.06 -2.20 -12.00
CA VAL A 145 -3.81 -1.50 -10.95
C VAL A 145 -5.21 -1.12 -11.45
N LEU A 146 -5.32 -0.54 -12.65
CA LEU A 146 -6.60 -0.13 -13.23
C LEU A 146 -7.54 -1.31 -13.55
N ASN A 147 -7.02 -2.52 -13.65
CA ASN A 147 -7.84 -3.74 -13.78
C ASN A 147 -8.61 -4.08 -12.49
N ARG A 148 -8.24 -3.51 -11.34
CA ARG A 148 -8.79 -3.84 -10.01
C ARG A 148 -9.41 -2.65 -9.28
N PHE A 149 -9.02 -1.44 -9.67
CA PHE A 149 -9.47 -0.20 -9.05
C PHE A 149 -10.06 0.73 -10.11
N GLY A 150 -11.10 1.48 -9.72
CA GLY A 150 -11.79 2.40 -10.62
C GLY A 150 -10.83 3.45 -11.18
N LYS A 151 -10.93 3.75 -12.48
CA LYS A 151 -10.03 4.70 -13.16
C LYS A 151 -9.97 6.07 -12.47
N PHE A 152 -11.07 6.52 -11.88
CA PHE A 152 -11.16 7.81 -11.20
C PHE A 152 -10.63 7.80 -9.76
N ASP A 153 -10.40 6.62 -9.18
CA ASP A 153 -9.82 6.47 -7.84
C ASP A 153 -8.28 6.50 -7.90
N VAL A 154 -7.69 6.21 -9.06
CA VAL A 154 -6.24 5.98 -9.22
C VAL A 154 -5.54 7.22 -9.76
N THR A 155 -4.54 7.70 -9.03
CA THR A 155 -3.65 8.80 -9.48
C THR A 155 -2.19 8.35 -9.53
N LEU A 156 -1.51 8.64 -10.65
CA LEU A 156 -0.08 8.38 -10.83
C LEU A 156 0.76 9.60 -10.47
N HIS A 157 1.59 9.48 -9.44
CA HIS A 157 2.55 10.50 -8.99
C HIS A 157 3.97 10.15 -9.45
N ARG A 158 4.31 10.48 -10.70
CA ARG A 158 5.62 10.12 -11.31
C ARG A 158 6.82 10.63 -10.51
N SER A 159 6.80 11.90 -10.08
CA SER A 159 7.91 12.52 -9.34
C SER A 159 8.20 11.85 -8.00
N PHE A 160 7.18 11.26 -7.38
CA PHE A 160 7.29 10.55 -6.11
C PHE A 160 7.40 9.03 -6.29
N LYS A 161 7.28 8.53 -7.53
CA LYS A 161 7.23 7.09 -7.87
C LYS A 161 6.14 6.36 -7.09
N VAL A 162 4.97 7.00 -7.01
CA VAL A 162 3.83 6.52 -6.22
C VAL A 162 2.58 6.41 -7.09
N ILE A 163 1.75 5.44 -6.77
CA ILE A 163 0.35 5.36 -7.17
C ILE A 163 -0.49 5.57 -5.92
N THR A 164 -1.42 6.52 -5.95
CA THR A 164 -2.43 6.67 -4.90
C THR A 164 -3.77 6.14 -5.38
N ILE A 165 -4.49 5.43 -4.52
CA ILE A 165 -5.85 4.98 -4.76
C ILE A 165 -6.73 5.61 -3.69
N ILE A 166 -7.68 6.46 -4.08
CA ILE A 166 -8.61 7.11 -3.17
C ILE A 166 -9.99 6.56 -3.48
N LYS A 167 -10.50 5.67 -2.63
CA LYS A 167 -11.87 5.18 -2.75
C LYS A 167 -12.76 6.29 -2.23
N GLY A 168 -13.54 6.93 -3.11
CA GLY A 168 -14.61 7.81 -2.64
C GLY A 168 -15.48 7.05 -1.64
N ARG A 169 -15.84 7.66 -0.50
CA ARG A 169 -17.00 7.17 0.26
C ARG A 169 -18.11 7.01 -0.75
N LYS A 170 -18.76 5.84 -0.85
CA LYS A 170 -19.90 5.54 -1.73
C LYS A 170 -20.73 6.79 -2.08
N PHE A 171 -20.30 7.53 -3.10
CA PHE A 171 -21.06 8.62 -3.71
C PHE A 171 -21.74 8.09 -4.98
N TYR A 172 -21.31 6.93 -5.48
CA TYR A 172 -21.86 6.24 -6.64
C TYR A 172 -23.02 5.30 -6.33
N GLU A 173 -23.47 5.17 -5.07
CA GLU A 173 -24.76 4.54 -4.79
C GLU A 173 -25.95 5.44 -5.15
N GLN A 174 -25.71 6.73 -5.42
CA GLN A 174 -26.78 7.66 -5.84
C GLN A 174 -27.01 7.73 -7.35
N GLU A 175 -26.07 7.29 -8.19
CA GLU A 175 -26.26 7.29 -9.65
C GLU A 175 -26.94 6.02 -10.18
N ALA A 176 -26.87 4.90 -9.46
CA ALA A 176 -27.59 3.67 -9.85
C ALA A 176 -29.10 3.76 -9.51
N GLU A 177 -29.47 4.34 -8.37
CA GLU A 177 -30.87 4.57 -8.01
C GLU A 177 -31.54 5.69 -8.81
N ALA A 178 -30.76 6.63 -9.39
CA ALA A 178 -31.27 7.73 -10.20
C ALA A 178 -31.55 7.34 -11.67
N LEU A 179 -31.12 6.15 -12.12
CA LEU A 179 -31.35 5.64 -13.48
C LEU A 179 -32.41 4.53 -13.54
N GLU A 180 -32.90 4.06 -12.38
CA GLU A 180 -33.99 3.08 -12.27
C GLU A 180 -35.28 3.68 -11.66
N GLY A 181 -35.33 4.99 -11.42
CA GLY A 181 -36.49 5.74 -10.89
C GLY A 181 -37.25 6.55 -11.93
#